data_AF-A0A8R7VFN4-F1
#
_entry.id   AF-A0A8R7VFN4-F1
#
_cell.length_a   1.000
_cell.length_b   1.000
_cell.length_c   1.000
_cell.angle_alpha   90.00
_cell.angle_beta   90.00
_cell.angle_gamma   90.00
#
_symmetry.space_group_name_H-M   'P 1'
#
loop_
_entity.id
_entity.type
_entity.pdbx_description
1 polymer ?
#
loop_
_entity_poly.entity_id
_entity_poly.type
_entity_poly.pdbx_seq_one_letter_code
_entity_poly.pdbx_strand_id
1 'polypeptide(L)'
;MGLKAAVFLSVPAAVRPLPTTLRRHHLSPSSSRSSRAAATRISAAVMATAVQPAVVVGGGRVGQALLSMGPPAGGDLLLSRGEALPPAAPAGPILVCTRNDDLDGVLDATPKSRWQDLVFFQNGMLDPWLESKGLAGANQVLAYFVVSKLGEPPVDGITDTNPEGLTAAFGNWAPAVAARLQKQMLEKLIWISALMLVGARHPGATVGTVEKEYRAEVSSLIAELASATAAERGLSFDEGMEERLCAYYRAVAHFPTAVKEFKWRNGWFYSLTEKALAEGKPDPCPLHTAWLKEIKVI
;
A
#
# COMPACT_ATOMS: atom_id res chain seq x y z
N MET A 1 41.04 -21.31 -2.36
CA MET A 1 40.93 -21.40 -0.89
C MET A 1 39.46 -21.28 -0.53
N GLY A 2 38.79 -22.42 -0.31
CA GLY A 2 37.41 -22.47 0.14
C GLY A 2 37.34 -23.39 1.35
N LEU A 3 36.95 -22.85 2.50
CA LEU A 3 36.73 -23.61 3.71
C LEU A 3 35.22 -23.58 4.01
N LYS A 4 34.54 -24.70 3.77
CA LYS A 4 33.25 -25.02 4.38
C LYS A 4 33.56 -25.84 5.63
N ALA A 5 33.20 -25.34 6.81
CA ALA A 5 33.21 -26.10 8.05
C ALA A 5 31.77 -26.39 8.47
N ALA A 6 31.42 -27.68 8.47
CA ALA A 6 30.22 -28.22 9.08
C ALA A 6 30.49 -28.44 10.58
N VAL A 7 29.50 -28.14 11.43
CA VAL A 7 29.54 -28.47 12.86
C VAL A 7 28.45 -29.50 13.16
N PHE A 8 28.90 -30.60 13.75
CA PHE A 8 28.13 -31.76 14.21
C PHE A 8 27.28 -31.43 15.45
N LEU A 9 26.07 -31.99 15.52
CA LEU A 9 25.30 -32.14 16.76
C LEU A 9 25.26 -33.64 17.13
N SER A 10 25.79 -33.97 18.31
CA SER A 10 25.79 -35.33 18.87
C SER A 10 24.52 -35.59 19.67
N VAL A 11 23.96 -36.80 19.50
CA VAL A 11 22.99 -37.43 20.41
C VAL A 11 23.71 -38.56 21.15
N PRO A 12 23.30 -38.89 22.39
CA PRO A 12 23.32 -40.29 22.79
C PRO A 12 21.93 -40.78 23.23
N ALA A 13 21.61 -41.96 22.73
CA ALA A 13 20.46 -42.78 23.08
C ALA A 13 20.70 -43.56 24.38
N ALA A 14 19.61 -43.90 25.08
CA ALA A 14 19.55 -45.12 25.89
C ALA A 14 18.11 -45.64 25.95
N VAL A 15 17.96 -46.94 25.71
CA VAL A 15 16.73 -47.71 25.55
C VAL A 15 16.60 -48.71 26.71
N ARG A 16 15.35 -49.05 27.08
CA ARG A 16 14.79 -50.37 27.51
C ARG A 16 13.97 -50.30 28.82
N PRO A 17 13.09 -51.28 29.13
CA PRO A 17 11.93 -51.75 28.35
C PRO A 17 10.64 -51.90 29.22
N LEU A 18 9.51 -52.23 28.59
CA LEU A 18 8.19 -52.51 29.18
C LEU A 18 8.15 -53.75 30.13
N PRO A 19 7.07 -53.88 30.93
CA PRO A 19 6.14 -54.96 30.61
C PRO A 19 4.64 -54.59 30.67
N THR A 20 3.92 -55.39 29.88
CA THR A 20 2.50 -55.48 29.56
C THR A 20 1.62 -55.87 30.75
N THR A 21 0.43 -55.26 30.91
CA THR A 21 -0.78 -55.98 31.37
C THR A 21 -2.04 -55.37 30.73
N LEU A 22 -2.79 -56.24 30.06
CA LEU A 22 -4.14 -56.00 29.54
C LEU A 22 -5.16 -56.07 30.69
N ARG A 23 -6.08 -55.10 30.77
CA ARG A 23 -7.39 -55.37 31.37
C ARG A 23 -8.48 -54.55 30.69
N ARG A 24 -9.43 -55.29 30.11
CA ARG A 24 -10.62 -54.83 29.38
C ARG A 24 -11.76 -54.69 30.39
N HIS A 25 -12.37 -53.51 30.50
CA HIS A 25 -13.70 -53.36 31.09
C HIS A 25 -14.51 -52.36 30.27
N HIS A 26 -15.63 -52.85 29.75
CA HIS A 26 -16.72 -52.06 29.19
C HIS A 26 -17.48 -51.35 30.33
N LEU A 27 -17.95 -50.11 30.10
CA LEU A 27 -19.38 -49.71 30.15
C LEU A 27 -19.57 -48.17 30.08
N SER A 28 -20.33 -47.76 29.06
CA SER A 28 -21.32 -46.67 28.96
C SER A 28 -20.93 -45.17 28.98
N PRO A 29 -21.70 -44.32 28.26
CA PRO A 29 -21.26 -43.00 27.82
C PRO A 29 -21.75 -41.87 28.74
N SER A 30 -20.83 -40.98 29.10
CA SER A 30 -21.13 -39.72 29.78
C SER A 30 -21.15 -38.58 28.77
N SER A 31 -22.24 -37.81 28.83
CA SER A 31 -22.59 -36.64 28.05
C SER A 31 -21.55 -35.52 28.13
N SER A 32 -20.77 -35.34 27.04
CA SER A 32 -19.94 -34.14 26.87
C SER A 32 -20.80 -33.00 26.33
N ARG A 33 -21.05 -32.01 27.18
CA ARG A 33 -21.60 -30.70 26.81
C ARG A 33 -20.77 -30.11 25.67
N SER A 34 -21.42 -29.84 24.53
CA SER A 34 -20.86 -29.05 23.45
C SER A 34 -20.57 -27.65 23.97
N SER A 35 -19.31 -27.37 24.25
CA SER A 35 -18.81 -26.02 24.42
C SER A 35 -18.92 -25.32 23.07
N ARG A 36 -19.89 -24.41 22.93
CA ARG A 36 -19.87 -23.40 21.87
C ARG A 36 -18.55 -22.63 22.03
N ALA A 37 -17.57 -22.97 21.21
CA ALA A 37 -16.43 -22.10 20.97
C ALA A 37 -17.02 -20.83 20.35
N ALA A 38 -17.10 -19.76 21.15
CA ALA A 38 -17.28 -18.42 20.63
C ALA A 38 -16.07 -18.16 19.74
N ALA A 39 -16.25 -18.30 18.42
CA ALA A 39 -15.29 -17.83 17.46
C ALA A 39 -15.21 -16.31 17.64
N THR A 40 -14.22 -15.87 18.42
CA THR A 40 -13.84 -14.47 18.54
C THR A 40 -13.51 -14.02 17.13
N ARG A 41 -14.44 -13.27 16.52
CA ARG A 41 -14.22 -12.60 15.25
C ARG A 41 -13.03 -11.68 15.45
N ILE A 42 -11.87 -12.08 14.97
CA ILE A 42 -10.78 -11.14 14.70
C ILE A 42 -11.26 -10.36 13.48
N SER A 43 -12.06 -9.32 13.71
CA SER A 43 -12.24 -8.27 12.72
C SER A 43 -10.85 -7.69 12.50
N ALA A 44 -10.21 -8.04 11.39
CA ALA A 44 -9.06 -7.32 10.88
C ALA A 44 -9.53 -5.93 10.44
N ALA A 45 -9.79 -5.08 11.43
CA ALA A 45 -9.95 -3.66 11.21
C ALA A 45 -8.57 -3.14 10.81
N VAL A 46 -8.30 -3.10 9.51
CA VAL A 46 -7.20 -2.31 8.98
C VAL A 46 -7.60 -0.86 9.21
N MET A 47 -7.23 -0.33 10.39
CA MET A 47 -7.32 1.09 10.66
C MET A 47 -6.67 1.83 9.49
N ALA A 48 -7.35 2.82 8.93
CA ALA A 48 -6.67 3.84 8.15
C ALA A 48 -5.51 4.32 9.02
N THR A 49 -4.27 4.04 8.61
CA THR A 49 -3.12 4.57 9.32
C THR A 49 -3.15 6.07 9.10
N ALA A 50 -3.59 6.81 10.13
CA ALA A 50 -3.58 8.27 10.12
C ALA A 50 -2.19 8.72 9.67
N VAL A 51 -2.15 9.51 8.60
CA VAL A 51 -0.88 10.08 8.13
C VAL A 51 -0.38 10.99 9.24
N GLN A 52 0.76 10.64 9.82
CA GLN A 52 1.37 11.43 10.88
C GLN A 52 2.11 12.64 10.29
N PRO A 53 2.19 13.76 11.02
CA PRO A 53 3.03 14.90 10.65
C PRO A 53 4.48 14.48 10.38
N ALA A 54 5.10 15.15 9.42
CA ALA A 54 6.49 14.95 9.04
C ALA A 54 7.22 16.28 8.81
N VAL A 55 8.54 16.19 8.80
CA VAL A 55 9.37 17.26 8.24
C VAL A 55 9.76 16.85 6.83
N VAL A 56 9.57 17.73 5.86
CA VAL A 56 9.98 17.52 4.46
C VAL A 56 11.18 18.42 4.19
N VAL A 57 12.34 17.85 3.86
CA VAL A 57 13.55 18.62 3.55
C VAL A 57 13.72 18.68 2.03
N GLY A 58 13.59 19.89 1.47
CA GLY A 58 13.71 20.16 0.03
C GLY A 58 12.37 20.27 -0.69
N GLY A 59 11.95 21.51 -0.98
CA GLY A 59 10.68 21.85 -1.67
C GLY A 59 10.67 21.64 -3.19
N GLY A 60 11.41 20.65 -3.70
CA GLY A 60 11.35 20.24 -5.10
C GLY A 60 10.08 19.45 -5.42
N ARG A 61 10.00 18.89 -6.64
CA ARG A 61 8.83 18.10 -7.11
C ARG A 61 8.40 17.01 -6.12
N VAL A 62 9.34 16.18 -5.69
CA VAL A 62 9.07 15.07 -4.74
C VAL A 62 8.67 15.59 -3.36
N GLY A 63 9.39 16.59 -2.83
CA GLY A 63 9.08 17.15 -1.52
C GLY A 63 7.71 17.81 -1.46
N GLN A 64 7.34 18.60 -2.48
CA GLN A 64 6.01 19.20 -2.55
C GLN A 64 4.89 18.17 -2.69
N ALA A 65 5.13 17.11 -3.46
CA ALA A 65 4.18 16.00 -3.55
C ALA A 65 4.00 15.29 -2.19
N LEU A 66 5.08 15.03 -1.46
CA LEU A 66 4.99 14.41 -0.13
C LEU A 66 4.31 15.32 0.91
N LEU A 67 4.53 16.63 0.80
CA LEU A 67 3.88 17.64 1.63
C LEU A 67 2.36 17.68 1.35
N SER A 68 1.94 17.63 0.09
CA SER A 68 0.51 17.60 -0.27
C SER A 68 -0.18 16.29 0.13
N MET A 69 0.59 15.22 0.32
CA MET A 69 0.11 13.92 0.85
C MET A 69 0.15 13.85 2.38
N GLY A 70 0.45 14.96 3.07
CA GLY A 70 0.49 15.07 4.52
C GLY A 70 -0.89 14.94 5.20
N PRO A 71 -0.94 15.08 6.53
CA PRO A 71 -2.18 15.00 7.29
C PRO A 71 -3.20 16.07 6.83
N PRO A 72 -4.51 15.76 6.76
CA PRO A 72 -5.54 16.72 6.33
C PRO A 72 -5.65 17.96 7.22
N ALA A 73 -5.35 17.83 8.52
CA ALA A 73 -5.33 18.93 9.47
C ALA A 73 -4.08 19.83 9.36
N GLY A 74 -3.18 19.53 8.41
CA GLY A 74 -1.85 20.12 8.32
C GLY A 74 -0.90 19.57 9.39
N GLY A 75 0.21 20.27 9.60
CA GLY A 75 1.22 19.91 10.60
C GLY A 75 2.55 19.40 10.03
N ASP A 76 2.62 19.16 8.73
CA ASP A 76 3.91 18.98 8.08
C ASP A 76 4.71 20.29 8.05
N LEU A 77 6.03 20.17 8.21
CA LEU A 77 6.97 21.29 8.14
C LEU A 77 7.85 21.13 6.89
N LEU A 78 7.81 22.10 5.99
CA LEU A 78 8.75 22.17 4.86
C LEU A 78 10.01 22.93 5.27
N LEU A 79 11.18 22.33 5.08
CA LEU A 79 12.48 22.97 5.23
C LEU A 79 13.15 23.18 3.87
N SER A 80 13.64 24.39 3.66
CA SER A 80 14.49 24.75 2.53
C SER A 80 15.92 24.29 2.75
N ARG A 81 16.73 24.36 1.69
CA ARG A 81 18.15 24.00 1.76
C ARG A 81 18.87 24.85 2.81
N GLY A 82 19.53 24.19 3.76
CA GLY A 82 20.34 24.83 4.80
C GLY A 82 19.55 25.35 6.00
N GLU A 83 18.22 25.20 6.02
CA GLU A 83 17.43 25.51 7.21
C GLU A 83 17.61 24.44 8.28
N ALA A 84 17.95 24.88 9.50
CA ALA A 84 18.08 23.99 10.65
C ALA A 84 16.72 23.44 11.08
N LEU A 85 16.71 22.17 11.52
CA LEU A 85 15.51 21.58 12.10
C LEU A 85 15.15 22.33 13.39
N PRO A 86 13.98 23.02 13.44
CA PRO A 86 13.63 23.79 14.63
C PRO A 86 13.32 22.83 15.80
N PRO A 87 13.59 23.24 17.05
CA PRO A 87 13.26 22.42 18.23
C PRO A 87 11.78 22.05 18.34
N ALA A 88 10.90 22.90 17.82
CA ALA A 88 9.45 22.69 17.78
C ALA A 88 8.97 21.89 16.55
N ALA A 89 9.88 21.35 15.73
CA ALA A 89 9.51 20.51 14.60
C ALA A 89 8.68 19.31 15.05
N PRO A 90 7.69 18.86 14.25
CA PRO A 90 6.87 17.71 14.60
C PRO A 90 7.74 16.48 14.89
N ALA A 91 7.30 15.70 15.87
CA ALA A 91 7.78 14.34 16.05
C ALA A 91 7.31 13.49 14.86
N GLY A 92 8.17 12.61 14.36
CA GLY A 92 7.90 11.84 13.16
C GLY A 92 9.06 11.83 12.17
N PRO A 93 8.81 11.32 10.95
CA PRO A 93 9.84 11.12 9.94
C PRO A 93 10.29 12.46 9.36
N ILE A 94 11.55 12.49 8.96
CA ILE A 94 12.19 13.59 8.25
C ILE A 94 12.45 13.10 6.82
N LEU A 95 11.56 13.46 5.90
CA LEU A 95 11.56 13.02 4.50
C LEU A 95 12.58 13.86 3.70
N VAL A 96 13.74 13.28 3.41
CA VAL A 96 14.85 13.96 2.74
C VAL A 96 14.69 13.88 1.22
N CYS A 97 14.29 14.99 0.60
CA CYS A 97 13.96 15.11 -0.82
C CYS A 97 14.94 16.02 -1.59
N THR A 98 16.09 16.34 -1.00
CA THR A 98 17.17 17.10 -1.63
C THR A 98 17.99 16.24 -2.60
N ARG A 99 18.97 16.84 -3.29
CA ARG A 99 19.93 16.08 -4.12
C ARG A 99 20.98 15.42 -3.23
N ASN A 100 21.63 14.37 -3.75
CA ASN A 100 22.68 13.64 -3.04
C ASN A 100 23.81 14.58 -2.56
N ASP A 101 24.21 15.55 -3.38
CA ASP A 101 25.27 16.51 -3.05
C ASP A 101 24.92 17.45 -1.89
N ASP A 102 23.65 17.54 -1.51
CA ASP A 102 23.19 18.38 -0.41
C ASP A 102 23.08 17.59 0.92
N LEU A 103 23.31 16.27 0.94
CA LEU A 103 23.02 15.41 2.09
C LEU A 103 23.87 15.71 3.34
N ASP A 104 25.13 16.09 3.17
CA ASP A 104 25.99 16.48 4.30
C ASP A 104 25.39 17.69 5.04
N GLY A 105 24.91 18.69 4.28
CA GLY A 105 24.25 19.85 4.85
C GLY A 105 22.93 19.52 5.56
N VAL A 106 22.21 18.47 5.12
CA VAL A 106 21.01 17.99 5.83
C VAL A 106 21.38 17.40 7.18
N LEU A 107 22.47 16.63 7.27
CA LEU A 107 22.95 16.08 8.54
C LEU A 107 23.41 17.19 9.49
N ASP A 108 24.15 18.18 8.99
CA ASP A 108 24.62 19.32 9.79
C ASP A 108 23.47 20.16 10.34
N ALA A 109 22.40 20.31 9.55
CA ALA A 109 21.19 21.03 9.92
C ALA A 109 20.24 20.21 10.84
N THR A 110 20.49 18.91 11.02
CA THR A 110 19.63 18.00 11.80
C THR A 110 20.32 17.61 13.11
N PRO A 111 19.72 17.86 14.29
CA PRO A 111 20.24 17.36 15.56
C PRO A 111 20.52 15.86 15.48
N LYS A 112 21.70 15.43 15.95
CA LYS A 112 22.13 14.02 15.87
C LYS A 112 21.15 13.05 16.52
N SER A 113 20.43 13.49 17.55
CA SER A 113 19.36 12.74 18.22
C SER A 113 18.09 12.54 17.39
N ARG A 114 18.02 13.10 16.17
CA ARG A 114 16.93 12.95 15.20
C ARG A 114 17.39 12.26 13.93
N TRP A 115 18.64 11.86 13.81
CA TRP A 115 19.16 11.22 12.60
C TRP A 115 18.48 9.87 12.32
N GLN A 116 18.04 9.14 13.34
CA GLN A 116 17.25 7.92 13.20
C GLN A 116 15.88 8.15 12.57
N ASP A 117 15.44 9.41 12.50
CA ASP A 117 14.17 9.79 11.88
C ASP A 117 14.29 10.20 10.41
N LEU A 118 15.53 10.33 9.90
CA LEU A 118 15.78 10.64 8.49
C LEU A 118 15.33 9.47 7.61
N VAL A 119 14.60 9.82 6.54
CA VAL A 119 14.15 8.92 5.49
C VAL A 119 14.64 9.44 4.15
N PHE A 120 15.58 8.72 3.53
CA PHE A 120 16.26 9.16 2.31
C PHE A 120 15.51 8.70 1.05
N PHE A 121 15.17 9.64 0.15
CA PHE A 121 14.50 9.37 -1.14
C PHE A 121 15.46 9.46 -2.34
N GLN A 122 16.76 9.48 -2.07
CA GLN A 122 17.78 9.70 -3.08
C GLN A 122 17.93 8.47 -3.98
N ASN A 123 18.17 8.73 -5.26
CA ASN A 123 18.56 7.69 -6.21
C ASN A 123 20.05 7.35 -6.05
N GLY A 124 20.41 6.12 -6.42
CA GLY A 124 21.78 5.61 -6.38
C GLY A 124 22.08 4.78 -5.13
N MET A 125 23.34 4.35 -4.99
CA MET A 125 23.80 3.53 -3.87
C MET A 125 24.31 4.41 -2.73
N LEU A 126 23.48 4.66 -1.73
CA LEU A 126 23.82 5.53 -0.60
C LEU A 126 24.63 4.83 0.49
N ASP A 127 24.68 3.50 0.51
CA ASP A 127 25.26 2.72 1.60
C ASP A 127 26.69 3.15 1.99
N PRO A 128 27.65 3.37 1.06
CA PRO A 128 28.99 3.81 1.46
C PRO A 128 28.99 5.18 2.17
N TRP A 129 28.13 6.10 1.74
CA TRP A 129 27.99 7.40 2.38
C TRP A 129 27.32 7.26 3.75
N LEU A 130 26.23 6.50 3.86
CA LEU A 130 25.53 6.25 5.13
C LEU A 130 26.46 5.59 6.15
N GLU A 131 27.21 4.57 5.75
CA GLU A 131 28.20 3.91 6.59
C GLU A 131 29.27 4.88 7.08
N SER A 132 29.79 5.75 6.21
CA SER A 132 30.79 6.76 6.59
C SER A 132 30.29 7.74 7.66
N LYS A 133 28.98 7.92 7.78
CA LYS A 133 28.33 8.78 8.80
C LYS A 133 27.86 8.00 10.04
N GLY A 134 28.05 6.68 10.07
CA GLY A 134 27.54 5.82 11.13
C GLY A 134 26.03 5.58 11.07
N LEU A 135 25.44 5.67 9.88
CA LEU A 135 24.01 5.53 9.58
C LEU A 135 23.68 4.24 8.83
N ALA A 136 24.45 3.18 9.08
CA ALA A 136 24.16 1.86 8.52
C ALA A 136 22.73 1.42 8.88
N GLY A 137 21.94 1.03 7.89
CA GLY A 137 20.54 0.65 8.08
C GLY A 137 19.56 1.82 8.30
N ALA A 138 19.94 3.05 7.95
CA ALA A 138 19.02 4.19 7.94
C ALA A 138 17.77 3.94 7.09
N ASN A 139 16.70 4.68 7.37
CA ASN A 139 15.45 4.55 6.62
C ASN A 139 15.66 5.07 5.19
N GLN A 140 15.26 4.28 4.19
CA GLN A 140 15.44 4.62 2.78
C GLN A 140 14.16 4.31 2.00
N VAL A 141 13.93 5.07 0.95
CA VAL A 141 12.88 4.82 -0.04
C VAL A 141 13.54 4.63 -1.39
N LEU A 142 13.40 3.43 -1.92
CA LEU A 142 13.74 3.14 -3.30
C LEU A 142 12.57 3.63 -4.17
N ALA A 143 12.67 4.87 -4.62
CA ALA A 143 11.64 5.52 -5.41
C ALA A 143 11.69 5.03 -6.87
N TYR A 144 10.64 4.33 -7.30
CA TYR A 144 10.35 4.09 -8.72
C TYR A 144 9.20 4.95 -9.23
N PHE A 145 8.67 5.84 -8.39
CA PHE A 145 7.67 6.82 -8.78
C PHE A 145 8.29 8.07 -9.42
N VAL A 146 7.51 8.70 -10.28
CA VAL A 146 7.87 9.95 -10.96
C VAL A 146 6.87 11.04 -10.61
N VAL A 147 7.37 12.23 -10.31
CA VAL A 147 6.58 13.46 -10.28
C VAL A 147 6.99 14.27 -11.51
N SER A 148 6.15 14.29 -12.55
CA SER A 148 6.53 14.86 -13.85
C SER A 148 6.67 16.38 -13.76
N LYS A 149 5.72 17.06 -13.10
CA LYS A 149 5.76 18.52 -12.85
C LYS A 149 5.42 18.87 -11.40
N LEU A 150 5.81 20.07 -10.98
CA LEU A 150 5.51 20.57 -9.63
C LEU A 150 3.98 20.63 -9.44
N GLY A 151 3.50 20.08 -8.31
CA GLY A 151 2.07 20.02 -8.00
C GLY A 151 1.33 18.82 -8.58
N GLU A 152 1.97 17.97 -9.39
CA GLU A 152 1.38 16.70 -9.81
C GLU A 152 1.61 15.60 -8.76
N PRO A 153 0.67 14.65 -8.61
CA PRO A 153 0.86 13.51 -7.73
C PRO A 153 1.97 12.58 -8.25
N PRO A 154 2.66 11.83 -7.37
CA PRO A 154 3.64 10.84 -7.79
C PRO A 154 2.95 9.66 -8.49
N VAL A 155 3.54 9.21 -9.60
CA VAL A 155 3.08 8.04 -10.36
C VAL A 155 4.11 6.94 -10.26
N ASP A 156 3.76 5.81 -9.65
CA ASP A 156 4.68 4.69 -9.44
C ASP A 156 5.07 3.94 -10.73
N GLY A 157 6.23 3.29 -10.69
CA GLY A 157 6.82 2.44 -11.72
C GLY A 157 6.00 1.18 -12.01
N ILE A 158 4.93 1.40 -12.77
CA ILE A 158 4.05 0.43 -13.45
C ILE A 158 4.77 -0.55 -14.39
N THR A 159 4.94 -1.85 -14.10
CA THR A 159 5.35 -2.80 -15.18
C THR A 159 4.44 -4.03 -15.25
N ASP A 160 4.45 -4.74 -16.38
CA ASP A 160 3.70 -5.99 -16.56
C ASP A 160 4.15 -7.10 -15.60
N THR A 161 5.36 -7.02 -15.05
CA THR A 161 5.89 -7.98 -14.06
C THR A 161 5.73 -7.52 -12.62
N ASN A 162 5.39 -6.25 -12.40
CA ASN A 162 5.18 -5.64 -11.07
C ASN A 162 3.94 -4.73 -11.11
N PRO A 163 2.73 -5.31 -11.27
CA PRO A 163 1.48 -4.57 -11.32
C PRO A 163 1.14 -3.86 -10.01
N GLU A 164 1.82 -4.18 -8.92
CA GLU A 164 1.73 -3.56 -7.60
C GLU A 164 2.54 -2.27 -7.44
N GLY A 165 3.49 -1.98 -8.34
CA GLY A 165 4.43 -0.86 -8.18
C GLY A 165 5.82 -1.31 -7.76
N LEU A 166 6.84 -0.55 -8.15
CA LEU A 166 8.24 -0.85 -7.84
C LEU A 166 8.77 -0.03 -6.65
N THR A 167 8.02 0.98 -6.18
CA THR A 167 8.48 1.80 -5.04
C THR A 167 8.48 0.98 -3.76
N ALA A 168 9.61 0.98 -3.05
CA ALA A 168 9.79 0.25 -1.80
C ALA A 168 10.37 1.16 -0.71
N ALA A 169 9.98 0.93 0.54
CA ALA A 169 10.52 1.63 1.71
C ALA A 169 11.16 0.65 2.69
N PHE A 170 12.27 1.06 3.31
CA PHE A 170 13.06 0.30 4.27
C PHE A 170 13.25 1.12 5.55
N GLY A 171 13.30 0.43 6.70
CA GLY A 171 13.49 1.04 8.02
C GLY A 171 12.20 1.26 8.82
N ASN A 172 12.35 1.81 10.02
CA ASN A 172 11.28 1.98 11.01
C ASN A 172 10.15 2.90 10.52
N TRP A 173 10.44 3.82 9.60
CA TRP A 173 9.44 4.73 9.03
C TRP A 173 8.74 4.20 7.76
N ALA A 174 9.05 2.99 7.30
CA ALA A 174 8.39 2.41 6.13
C ALA A 174 6.84 2.42 6.21
N PRO A 175 6.19 2.10 7.35
CA PRO A 175 4.74 2.22 7.48
C PRO A 175 4.21 3.65 7.30
N ALA A 176 4.95 4.65 7.76
CA ALA A 176 4.56 6.05 7.64
C ALA A 176 4.68 6.56 6.19
N VAL A 177 5.69 6.11 5.47
CA VAL A 177 5.82 6.37 4.02
C VAL A 177 4.69 5.68 3.25
N ALA A 178 4.39 4.42 3.57
CA ALA A 178 3.30 3.68 2.94
C ALA A 178 1.94 4.37 3.16
N ALA A 179 1.67 4.89 4.35
CA ALA A 179 0.44 5.64 4.64
C ALA A 179 0.27 6.87 3.73
N ARG A 180 1.36 7.57 3.40
CA ARG A 180 1.35 8.73 2.48
C ARG A 180 1.02 8.36 1.04
N LEU A 181 1.30 7.13 0.62
CA LEU A 181 1.08 6.64 -0.75
C LEU A 181 -0.23 5.84 -0.90
N GLN A 182 -0.89 5.51 0.22
CA GLN A 182 -2.06 4.63 0.27
C GLN A 182 -3.21 5.14 -0.61
N LYS A 183 -3.45 6.45 -0.62
CA LYS A 183 -4.55 7.07 -1.38
C LYS A 183 -4.35 6.90 -2.89
N GLN A 184 -3.15 7.14 -3.40
CA GLN A 184 -2.81 7.01 -4.81
C GLN A 184 -2.86 5.56 -5.28
N MET A 185 -2.50 4.60 -4.41
CA MET A 185 -2.68 3.17 -4.69
C MET A 185 -4.16 2.82 -4.86
N LEU A 186 -5.03 3.36 -4.01
CA LEU A 186 -6.48 3.16 -4.10
C LEU A 186 -7.09 3.86 -5.31
N GLU A 187 -6.69 5.10 -5.62
CA GLU A 187 -7.11 5.81 -6.84
C GLU A 187 -6.73 4.99 -8.09
N LYS A 188 -5.51 4.43 -8.13
CA LYS A 188 -5.05 3.58 -9.23
C LYS A 188 -5.83 2.26 -9.32
N LEU A 189 -6.19 1.67 -8.19
CA LEU A 189 -7.00 0.46 -8.14
C LEU A 189 -8.43 0.73 -8.64
N ILE A 190 -9.03 1.86 -8.23
CA ILE A 190 -10.34 2.31 -8.73
C ILE A 190 -10.27 2.54 -10.24
N TRP A 191 -9.24 3.26 -10.72
CA TRP A 191 -8.97 3.53 -12.13
C TRP A 191 -8.94 2.26 -12.97
N ILE A 192 -8.08 1.30 -12.59
CA ILE A 192 -7.92 0.08 -13.40
C ILE A 192 -9.14 -0.83 -13.33
N SER A 193 -9.82 -0.87 -12.18
CA SER A 193 -11.01 -1.72 -12.00
C SER A 193 -12.19 -1.18 -12.78
N ALA A 194 -12.43 0.13 -12.72
CA ALA A 194 -13.55 0.77 -13.40
C ALA A 194 -13.38 0.73 -14.93
N LEU A 195 -12.24 1.20 -15.43
CA LEU A 195 -12.00 1.33 -16.87
C LEU A 195 -12.01 -0.03 -17.57
N MET A 196 -11.30 -1.01 -17.00
CA MET A 196 -11.17 -2.32 -17.62
C MET A 196 -12.49 -3.11 -17.56
N LEU A 197 -13.30 -2.90 -16.52
CA LEU A 197 -14.63 -3.48 -16.45
C LEU A 197 -15.57 -2.87 -17.48
N VAL A 198 -15.65 -1.54 -17.58
CA VAL A 198 -16.47 -0.88 -18.61
C VAL A 198 -16.05 -1.32 -20.00
N GLY A 199 -14.75 -1.32 -20.30
CA GLY A 199 -14.27 -1.78 -21.59
C GLY A 199 -14.58 -3.26 -21.87
N ALA A 200 -14.52 -4.13 -20.87
CA ALA A 200 -14.91 -5.54 -21.05
C ALA A 200 -16.41 -5.73 -21.35
N ARG A 201 -17.27 -4.79 -20.97
CA ARG A 201 -18.69 -4.78 -21.34
C ARG A 201 -18.93 -4.39 -22.80
N HIS A 202 -17.96 -3.73 -23.42
CA HIS A 202 -18.01 -3.24 -24.80
C HIS A 202 -16.96 -3.97 -25.64
N PRO A 203 -17.27 -5.17 -26.20
CA PRO A 203 -16.28 -6.02 -26.84
C PRO A 203 -15.44 -5.30 -27.89
N GLY A 204 -14.12 -5.35 -27.75
CA GLY A 204 -13.17 -4.71 -28.65
C GLY A 204 -12.83 -3.25 -28.30
N ALA A 205 -13.44 -2.67 -27.25
CA ALA A 205 -13.10 -1.33 -26.81
C ALA A 205 -11.66 -1.23 -26.29
N THR A 206 -10.93 -0.20 -26.73
CA THR A 206 -9.68 0.20 -26.10
C THR A 206 -9.95 1.16 -24.96
N VAL A 207 -8.93 1.47 -24.16
CA VAL A 207 -9.01 2.51 -23.13
C VAL A 207 -9.50 3.85 -23.71
N GLY A 208 -9.02 4.21 -24.90
CA GLY A 208 -9.43 5.44 -25.60
C GLY A 208 -10.89 5.41 -26.04
N THR A 209 -11.38 4.27 -26.53
CA THR A 209 -12.80 4.09 -26.83
C THR A 209 -13.65 4.28 -25.58
N VAL A 210 -13.24 3.68 -24.45
CA VAL A 210 -13.96 3.80 -23.18
C VAL A 210 -14.02 5.23 -22.67
N GLU A 211 -12.89 5.96 -22.70
CA GLU A 211 -12.87 7.35 -22.24
C GLU A 211 -13.70 8.29 -23.12
N LYS A 212 -13.80 8.01 -24.42
CA LYS A 212 -14.49 8.83 -25.40
C LYS A 212 -15.99 8.53 -25.50
N GLU A 213 -16.35 7.25 -25.53
CA GLU A 213 -17.71 6.78 -25.88
C GLU A 213 -18.50 6.31 -24.66
N TYR A 214 -17.82 5.81 -23.63
CA TYR A 214 -18.44 5.23 -22.43
C TYR A 214 -18.09 5.98 -21.15
N ARG A 215 -17.76 7.28 -21.27
CA ARG A 215 -17.32 8.13 -20.16
C ARG A 215 -18.29 8.12 -18.98
N ALA A 216 -19.59 8.25 -19.25
CA ALA A 216 -20.61 8.29 -18.21
C ALA A 216 -20.68 6.99 -17.38
N GLU A 217 -20.42 5.84 -18.01
CA GLU A 217 -20.34 4.55 -17.33
C GLU A 217 -19.11 4.50 -16.43
N VAL A 218 -17.96 4.95 -16.94
CA VAL A 218 -16.73 5.03 -16.14
C VAL A 218 -16.87 5.97 -14.96
N SER A 219 -17.41 7.18 -15.15
CA SER A 219 -17.62 8.16 -14.09
C SER A 219 -18.53 7.59 -12.98
N SER A 220 -19.63 6.95 -13.38
CA SER A 220 -20.58 6.33 -12.45
C SER A 220 -19.93 5.22 -11.63
N LEU A 221 -19.10 4.39 -12.27
CA LEU A 221 -18.40 3.31 -11.58
C LEU A 221 -17.25 3.82 -10.69
N ILE A 222 -16.48 4.81 -11.14
CA ILE A 222 -15.45 5.47 -10.31
C ILE A 222 -16.09 6.04 -9.04
N ALA A 223 -17.23 6.73 -9.17
CA ALA A 223 -17.93 7.30 -8.03
C ALA A 223 -18.39 6.22 -7.02
N GLU A 224 -18.95 5.12 -7.51
CA GLU A 224 -19.36 3.98 -6.66
C GLU A 224 -18.16 3.35 -5.95
N LEU A 225 -17.11 2.99 -6.69
CA LEU A 225 -15.92 2.34 -6.12
C LEU A 225 -15.17 3.26 -5.15
N ALA A 226 -15.12 4.56 -5.43
CA ALA A 226 -14.53 5.55 -4.53
C ALA A 226 -15.33 5.69 -3.24
N SER A 227 -16.67 5.71 -3.32
CA SER A 227 -17.55 5.74 -2.14
C SER A 227 -17.36 4.50 -1.26
N ALA A 228 -17.37 3.31 -1.84
CA ALA A 228 -17.14 2.06 -1.11
C ALA A 228 -15.75 2.01 -0.48
N THR A 229 -14.72 2.48 -1.20
CA THR A 229 -13.34 2.54 -0.70
C THR A 229 -13.20 3.53 0.45
N ALA A 230 -13.80 4.72 0.32
CA ALA A 230 -13.81 5.74 1.36
C ALA A 230 -14.45 5.22 2.65
N ALA A 231 -15.59 4.51 2.53
CA ALA A 231 -16.28 3.89 3.66
C ALA A 231 -15.45 2.76 4.30
N GLU A 232 -14.87 1.84 3.51
CA GLU A 232 -14.10 0.71 4.04
C GLU A 232 -12.78 1.16 4.69
N ARG A 233 -12.15 2.22 4.14
CA ARG A 233 -10.85 2.71 4.60
C ARG A 233 -10.94 3.90 5.55
N GLY A 234 -12.12 4.46 5.78
CA GLY A 234 -12.28 5.65 6.63
C GLY A 234 -11.50 6.86 6.12
N LEU A 235 -11.49 7.10 4.80
CA LEU A 235 -10.77 8.19 4.15
C LEU A 235 -11.66 9.00 3.21
N SER A 236 -11.18 10.15 2.75
CA SER A 236 -11.78 10.93 1.67
C SER A 236 -10.83 11.08 0.49
N PHE A 237 -11.36 11.00 -0.73
CA PHE A 237 -10.61 11.30 -1.96
C PHE A 237 -10.55 12.81 -2.22
N ASP A 238 -9.50 13.28 -2.91
CA ASP A 238 -9.38 14.70 -3.25
C ASP A 238 -10.34 15.07 -4.38
N GLU A 239 -10.82 16.30 -4.37
CA GLU A 239 -11.59 16.87 -5.48
C GLU A 239 -10.82 16.73 -6.80
N GLY A 240 -11.55 16.50 -7.90
CA GLY A 240 -10.95 16.31 -9.22
C GLY A 240 -10.34 14.94 -9.48
N MET A 241 -10.58 13.95 -8.60
CA MET A 241 -10.05 12.58 -8.76
C MET A 241 -10.46 11.98 -10.10
N GLU A 242 -11.74 12.08 -10.46
CA GLU A 242 -12.24 11.54 -11.73
C GLU A 242 -11.50 12.14 -12.93
N GLU A 243 -11.30 13.46 -12.94
CA GLU A 243 -10.59 14.19 -13.99
C GLU A 243 -9.12 13.75 -14.10
N ARG A 244 -8.45 13.54 -12.97
CA ARG A 244 -7.07 13.01 -12.94
C ARG A 244 -7.00 11.60 -13.52
N LEU A 245 -7.92 10.73 -13.09
CA LEU A 245 -8.02 9.36 -13.59
C LEU A 245 -8.31 9.34 -15.10
N CYS A 246 -9.19 10.24 -15.57
CA CYS A 246 -9.49 10.42 -16.99
C CYS A 246 -8.31 10.94 -17.80
N ALA A 247 -7.52 11.86 -17.24
CA ALA A 247 -6.31 12.35 -17.88
C ALA A 247 -5.29 11.22 -18.08
N TYR A 248 -5.17 10.32 -17.11
CA TYR A 248 -4.30 9.17 -17.23
C TYR A 248 -4.79 8.17 -18.30
N TYR A 249 -6.10 7.95 -18.46
CA TYR A 249 -6.64 7.12 -19.56
C TYR A 249 -6.12 7.55 -20.93
N ARG A 250 -6.08 8.87 -21.19
CA ARG A 250 -5.64 9.40 -22.47
C ARG A 250 -4.17 9.08 -22.78
N ALA A 251 -3.32 8.94 -21.77
CA ALA A 251 -1.92 8.55 -21.95
C ALA A 251 -1.76 7.08 -22.38
N VAL A 252 -2.76 6.23 -22.10
CA VAL A 252 -2.75 4.79 -22.38
C VAL A 252 -3.90 4.37 -23.31
N ALA A 253 -4.39 5.29 -24.14
CA ALA A 253 -5.61 5.14 -24.94
C ALA A 253 -5.63 3.93 -25.89
N HIS A 254 -4.46 3.45 -26.34
CA HIS A 254 -4.34 2.37 -27.32
C HIS A 254 -4.46 0.97 -26.71
N PHE A 255 -4.40 0.83 -25.38
CA PHE A 255 -4.41 -0.49 -24.74
C PHE A 255 -5.80 -1.16 -24.85
N PRO A 256 -5.85 -2.48 -25.10
CA PRO A 256 -7.10 -3.23 -25.08
C PRO A 256 -7.61 -3.35 -23.65
N THR A 257 -8.94 -3.35 -23.49
CA THR A 257 -9.56 -3.52 -22.19
C THR A 257 -9.93 -4.97 -21.94
N ALA A 258 -9.71 -5.44 -20.70
CA ALA A 258 -10.12 -6.75 -20.24
C ALA A 258 -10.07 -6.81 -18.72
N VAL A 259 -11.03 -7.51 -18.10
CA VAL A 259 -10.93 -7.86 -16.69
C VAL A 259 -9.85 -8.92 -16.52
N LYS A 260 -8.74 -8.52 -15.88
CA LYS A 260 -7.58 -9.38 -15.57
C LYS A 260 -7.25 -9.28 -14.09
N GLU A 261 -6.45 -10.24 -13.61
CA GLU A 261 -5.97 -10.28 -12.22
C GLU A 261 -7.12 -10.11 -11.21
N PHE A 262 -8.26 -10.76 -11.48
CA PHE A 262 -9.54 -10.48 -10.85
C PHE A 262 -9.41 -10.33 -9.32
N LYS A 263 -8.83 -11.31 -8.64
CA LYS A 263 -8.61 -11.31 -7.18
C LYS A 263 -8.00 -10.01 -6.64
N TRP A 264 -7.08 -9.39 -7.39
CA TRP A 264 -6.30 -8.23 -6.97
C TRP A 264 -6.89 -6.90 -7.44
N ARG A 265 -7.79 -6.94 -8.44
CA ARG A 265 -8.46 -5.76 -9.00
C ARG A 265 -9.92 -5.75 -8.58
N ASN A 266 -10.82 -6.09 -9.50
CA ASN A 266 -12.27 -6.14 -9.29
C ASN A 266 -12.70 -7.05 -8.13
N GLY A 267 -11.96 -8.12 -7.86
CA GLY A 267 -12.22 -9.07 -6.77
C GLY A 267 -12.07 -8.45 -5.37
N TRP A 268 -11.25 -7.42 -5.20
CA TRP A 268 -11.19 -6.70 -3.92
C TRP A 268 -12.52 -5.99 -3.65
N PHE A 269 -13.05 -5.25 -4.62
CA PHE A 269 -14.34 -4.58 -4.51
C PHE A 269 -15.50 -5.57 -4.35
N TYR A 270 -15.50 -6.67 -5.11
CA TYR A 270 -16.51 -7.71 -4.98
C TYR A 270 -16.49 -8.37 -3.59
N SER A 271 -15.32 -8.52 -2.96
CA SER A 271 -15.24 -9.03 -1.59
C SER A 271 -15.92 -8.11 -0.56
N LEU A 272 -15.99 -6.79 -0.83
CA LEU A 272 -16.74 -5.84 -0.01
C LEU A 272 -18.25 -6.09 -0.13
N THR A 273 -18.72 -6.40 -1.34
CA THR A 273 -20.08 -6.85 -1.60
C THR A 273 -20.41 -8.14 -0.85
N GLU A 274 -19.57 -9.16 -1.00
CA GLU A 274 -19.79 -10.45 -0.32
C GLU A 274 -19.84 -10.27 1.21
N LYS A 275 -18.93 -9.48 1.77
CA LYS A 275 -18.90 -9.12 3.19
C LYS A 275 -20.19 -8.43 3.63
N ALA A 276 -20.66 -7.42 2.90
CA ALA A 276 -21.87 -6.69 3.25
C ALA A 276 -23.13 -7.56 3.17
N LEU A 277 -23.27 -8.36 2.11
CA LEU A 277 -24.41 -9.26 1.93
C LEU A 277 -24.44 -10.35 3.00
N ALA A 278 -23.29 -10.91 3.39
CA ALA A 278 -23.19 -11.89 4.48
C ALA A 278 -23.61 -11.31 5.84
N GLU A 279 -23.49 -9.99 6.01
CA GLU A 279 -23.97 -9.26 7.19
C GLU A 279 -25.44 -8.79 7.08
N GLY A 280 -26.13 -9.13 5.98
CA GLY A 280 -27.51 -8.69 5.71
C GLY A 280 -27.62 -7.21 5.36
N LYS A 281 -26.52 -6.57 4.95
CA LYS A 281 -26.48 -5.17 4.50
C LYS A 281 -26.66 -5.09 2.98
N PRO A 282 -27.07 -3.92 2.44
CA PRO A 282 -27.08 -3.69 1.00
C PRO A 282 -25.69 -3.86 0.38
N ASP A 283 -25.66 -4.20 -0.91
CA ASP A 283 -24.43 -4.20 -1.71
C ASP A 283 -23.85 -2.77 -1.76
N PRO A 284 -22.60 -2.53 -1.31
CA PRO A 284 -21.94 -1.24 -1.41
C PRO A 284 -21.50 -0.89 -2.84
N CYS A 285 -21.41 -1.87 -3.75
CA CYS A 285 -20.97 -1.70 -5.14
C CYS A 285 -21.98 -2.32 -6.14
N PRO A 286 -23.27 -1.90 -6.14
CA PRO A 286 -24.32 -2.57 -6.91
C PRO A 286 -24.12 -2.50 -8.43
N LEU A 287 -23.61 -1.39 -8.98
CA LEU A 287 -23.30 -1.28 -10.42
C LEU A 287 -22.15 -2.22 -10.78
N HIS A 288 -21.07 -2.18 -10.00
CA HIS A 288 -19.91 -3.05 -10.17
C HIS A 288 -20.30 -4.53 -10.17
N THR A 289 -21.08 -4.96 -9.18
CA THR A 289 -21.58 -6.34 -9.08
C THR A 289 -22.47 -6.71 -10.26
N ALA A 290 -23.38 -5.83 -10.66
CA ALA A 290 -24.25 -6.08 -11.81
C ALA A 290 -23.44 -6.26 -13.10
N TRP A 291 -22.44 -5.41 -13.31
CA TRP A 291 -21.60 -5.44 -14.51
C TRP A 291 -20.66 -6.64 -14.54
N LEU A 292 -20.10 -7.06 -13.40
CA LEU A 292 -19.33 -8.30 -13.32
C LEU A 292 -20.15 -9.54 -13.69
N LYS A 293 -21.43 -9.59 -13.28
CA LYS A 293 -22.39 -10.64 -13.68
C LYS A 293 -22.73 -10.58 -15.17
N GLU A 294 -22.94 -9.36 -15.69
CA GLU A 294 -23.25 -9.12 -17.12
C GLU A 294 -22.18 -9.75 -18.03
N ILE A 295 -20.90 -9.53 -17.70
CA ILE A 295 -19.77 -10.09 -18.46
C ILE A 295 -19.35 -11.50 -18.02
N LYS A 296 -20.10 -12.12 -17.10
CA LYS A 296 -19.91 -13.50 -16.60
C LYS A 296 -18.53 -13.75 -15.99
N VAL A 297 -18.00 -12.78 -15.25
CA VAL A 297 -16.76 -12.93 -14.47
C VAL A 297 -17.03 -13.48 -13.06
N ILE A 298 -18.24 -13.25 -12.54
CA ILE A 298 -18.78 -13.81 -11.29
C ILE A 298 -20.14 -14.45 -11.52
#